data_AF-A0A0R0MIE0-F1
#
_entry.id   AF-A0A0R0MIE0-F1
#
_cell.length_a   1.000
_cell.length_b   1.000
_cell.length_c   1.000
_cell.angle_alpha   90.00
_cell.angle_beta   90.00
_cell.angle_gamma   90.00
#
_symmetry.space_group_name_H-M   'P 1'
#
loop_
_entity.id
_entity.type
_entity.pdbx_description
1 polymer ?
#
loop_
_entity_poly.entity_id
_entity_poly.type
_entity_poly.pdbx_seq_one_letter_code
_entity_poly.pdbx_strand_id
1 'polypeptide(L)'
;MLPRIIHIQPLAPSKPVLGQPCNGCGVCCLHEPCPLGILLSGYRRGACTALRWDENRAQYRCGAMVQPREVLRAALPTDLGWLVPVLLPVLRRLAGRWIAAGQGCDCSLEVSPGQPDTQTDRQSAP
;
A
#
# COMPACT_ATOMS: atom_id res chain seq x y z
N MET A 1 17.96 3.68 -15.66
CA MET A 1 17.12 3.19 -14.55
C MET A 1 16.38 1.96 -15.04
N LEU A 2 16.40 0.85 -14.29
CA LEU A 2 15.63 -0.34 -14.64
C LEU A 2 14.18 -0.15 -14.17
N PRO A 3 13.17 -0.51 -14.99
CA PRO A 3 11.78 -0.49 -14.57
C PRO A 3 11.58 -1.48 -13.42
N ARG A 4 10.66 -1.14 -12.50
CA ARG A 4 10.29 -2.00 -11.38
C ARG A 4 8.91 -2.59 -11.61
N ILE A 5 8.81 -3.91 -11.51
CA ILE A 5 7.53 -4.61 -11.59
C ILE A 5 6.83 -4.51 -10.23
N ILE A 6 5.59 -4.05 -10.24
CA ILE A 6 4.67 -4.09 -9.09
C ILE A 6 3.46 -4.94 -9.46
N HIS A 7 3.05 -5.84 -8.57
CA HIS A 7 1.83 -6.60 -8.74
C HIS A 7 0.67 -5.79 -8.15
N ILE A 8 -0.26 -5.41 -9.01
CA ILE A 8 -1.45 -4.64 -8.67
C ILE A 8 -2.68 -5.50 -8.93
N GLN A 9 -3.71 -5.34 -8.09
CA GLN A 9 -4.99 -6.01 -8.31
C GLN A 9 -5.59 -5.51 -9.64
N PRO A 10 -6.08 -6.41 -10.51
CA PRO A 10 -6.54 -6.05 -11.85
C PRO A 10 -7.79 -5.17 -11.83
N LEU A 11 -8.57 -5.22 -10.74
CA LEU A 11 -9.75 -4.38 -10.53
C LEU A 11 -9.42 -3.02 -9.89
N ALA A 12 -8.17 -2.76 -9.53
CA ALA A 12 -7.78 -1.48 -8.93
C ALA A 12 -8.03 -0.34 -9.93
N PRO A 13 -8.50 0.83 -9.46
CA PRO A 13 -8.70 1.96 -10.35
C PRO A 13 -7.36 2.40 -10.94
N SER A 14 -7.41 2.98 -12.13
CA SER A 14 -6.24 3.57 -12.77
C SER A 14 -5.65 4.67 -11.87
N LYS A 15 -4.33 4.87 -11.99
CA LYS A 15 -3.65 5.94 -11.26
C LYS A 15 -4.30 7.29 -11.63
N PRO A 16 -4.73 8.10 -10.64
CA PRO A 16 -5.28 9.40 -10.92
C PRO A 16 -4.19 10.33 -11.46
N VAL A 17 -4.63 11.35 -12.20
CA VAL A 17 -3.77 12.44 -12.65
C VAL A 17 -3.15 13.14 -11.44
N LEU A 18 -1.93 13.67 -11.60
CA LEU A 18 -1.29 14.47 -10.55
C LEU A 18 -2.22 15.60 -10.06
N GLY A 19 -2.28 15.80 -8.76
CA GLY A 19 -3.17 16.76 -8.10
C GLY A 19 -4.62 16.30 -7.89
N GLN A 20 -5.10 15.25 -8.57
CA GLN A 20 -6.43 14.68 -8.30
C GLN A 20 -6.44 13.88 -6.99
N PRO A 21 -7.59 13.77 -6.29
CA PRO A 21 -7.66 13.07 -5.02
C PRO A 21 -7.25 11.61 -5.18
N CYS A 22 -6.55 11.08 -4.16
CA CYS A 22 -6.19 9.66 -4.13
C CYS A 22 -7.46 8.80 -4.18
N ASN A 23 -7.54 7.95 -5.21
CA ASN A 23 -8.67 7.04 -5.45
C ASN A 23 -8.41 5.62 -4.94
N GLY A 24 -7.28 5.36 -4.27
CA GLY A 24 -6.91 4.02 -3.82
C GLY A 24 -6.34 3.11 -4.91
N CYS A 25 -5.75 3.63 -6.00
CA CYS A 25 -5.09 2.81 -7.03
C CYS A 25 -3.95 1.93 -6.50
N GLY A 26 -3.29 2.32 -5.40
CA GLY A 26 -2.23 1.53 -4.77
C GLY A 26 -0.84 1.64 -5.42
N VAL A 27 -0.69 2.34 -6.54
CA VAL A 27 0.61 2.46 -7.27
C VAL A 27 1.75 2.93 -6.36
N CYS A 28 1.59 4.06 -5.67
CA CYS A 28 2.61 4.55 -4.73
C CYS A 28 2.77 3.63 -3.53
N CYS A 29 1.67 3.13 -2.96
CA CYS A 29 1.68 2.28 -1.77
C CYS A 29 2.33 0.91 -1.99
N LEU A 30 2.23 0.35 -3.20
CA LEU A 30 2.87 -0.91 -3.60
C LEU A 30 4.33 -0.69 -3.98
N HIS A 31 4.66 0.48 -4.53
CA HIS A 31 6.03 0.84 -4.88
C HIS A 31 6.88 1.03 -3.62
N GLU A 32 6.45 1.87 -2.69
CA GLU A 32 7.20 2.16 -1.48
C GLU A 32 6.32 2.48 -0.28
N PRO A 33 6.80 2.20 0.94
CA PRO A 33 6.06 2.51 2.14
C PRO A 33 6.15 4.01 2.43
N CYS A 34 5.01 4.63 2.77
CA CYS A 34 5.00 5.99 3.29
C CYS A 34 5.71 6.07 4.65
N PRO A 35 6.03 7.26 5.20
CA PRO A 35 6.70 7.38 6.49
C PRO A 35 5.99 6.64 7.63
N LEU A 36 4.65 6.60 7.61
CA LEU A 36 3.89 5.80 8.57
C LEU A 36 4.05 4.29 8.33
N GLY A 37 4.07 3.87 7.08
CA GLY A 37 4.32 2.47 6.69
C GLY A 37 5.70 2.00 7.14
N ILE A 38 6.74 2.84 7.01
CA ILE A 38 8.09 2.55 7.51
C ILE A 38 8.06 2.35 9.03
N LEU A 39 7.36 3.22 9.77
CA LEU A 39 7.25 3.09 11.23
C LEU A 39 6.51 1.82 11.66
N LEU A 40 5.48 1.42 10.91
CA LEU A 40 4.64 0.26 11.22
C LEU A 40 5.24 -1.07 10.77
N SER A 41 6.06 -1.11 9.72
CA SER A 41 6.57 -2.35 9.13
C SER A 41 8.09 -2.48 9.12
N GLY A 42 8.83 -1.39 9.31
CA GLY A 42 10.28 -1.33 9.15
C GLY A 42 10.76 -1.46 7.70
N TYR A 43 9.86 -1.61 6.73
CA TYR A 43 10.22 -1.78 5.32
C TYR A 43 10.62 -0.44 4.72
N ARG A 44 11.59 -0.46 3.80
CA ARG A 44 12.03 0.73 3.05
C ARG A 44 11.72 0.67 1.56
N ARG A 45 11.19 -0.46 1.08
CA ARG A 45 10.82 -0.69 -0.33
C ARG A 45 9.62 -1.63 -0.38
N GLY A 46 8.78 -1.47 -1.39
CA GLY A 46 7.59 -2.31 -1.58
C GLY A 46 6.42 -1.91 -0.68
N ALA A 47 5.39 -2.74 -0.65
CA ALA A 47 4.21 -2.52 0.16
C ALA A 47 4.49 -2.62 1.66
N CYS A 48 3.97 -1.68 2.45
CA CYS A 48 3.99 -1.79 3.92
C CYS A 48 3.00 -2.86 4.42
N THR A 49 3.24 -3.38 5.63
CA THR A 49 2.37 -4.39 6.27
C THR A 49 0.97 -3.90 6.59
N ALA A 50 0.73 -2.58 6.56
CA ALA A 50 -0.58 -1.99 6.78
C ALA A 50 -1.42 -1.84 5.50
N LEU A 51 -0.86 -2.07 4.31
CA LEU A 51 -1.64 -1.96 3.06
C LEU A 51 -2.69 -3.06 2.98
N ARG A 52 -3.94 -2.70 2.68
CA ARG A 52 -5.07 -3.62 2.55
C ARG A 52 -5.77 -3.41 1.22
N TRP A 53 -6.23 -4.50 0.63
CA TRP A 53 -7.15 -4.47 -0.49
C TRP A 53 -8.59 -4.53 0.04
N ASP A 54 -9.44 -3.60 -0.40
CA ASP A 54 -10.87 -3.51 -0.09
C ASP A 54 -11.65 -4.03 -1.30
N GLU A 55 -12.01 -5.31 -1.27
CA GLU A 55 -12.73 -6.00 -2.36
C GLU A 55 -14.05 -5.29 -2.72
N ASN A 56 -14.76 -4.76 -1.71
CA ASN A 56 -16.07 -4.13 -1.91
C ASN A 56 -15.97 -2.83 -2.71
N ARG A 57 -14.83 -2.13 -2.61
CA ARG A 57 -14.59 -0.86 -3.30
C ARG A 57 -13.63 -0.99 -4.48
N ALA A 58 -13.04 -2.18 -4.65
CA ALA A 58 -11.92 -2.45 -5.54
C ALA A 58 -10.77 -1.44 -5.35
N GLN A 59 -10.39 -1.16 -4.10
CA GLN A 59 -9.41 -0.11 -3.78
C GLN A 59 -8.40 -0.55 -2.73
N TYR A 60 -7.18 -0.03 -2.83
CA TYR A 60 -6.19 -0.13 -1.77
C TYR A 60 -6.44 0.91 -0.68
N ARG A 61 -6.42 0.47 0.58
CA ARG A 61 -6.65 1.31 1.76
C ARG A 61 -5.57 1.07 2.79
N CYS A 62 -5.22 2.12 3.53
CA CYS A 62 -4.31 1.96 4.65
C CYS A 62 -5.05 1.34 5.85
N GLY A 63 -4.59 0.20 6.31
CA GLY A 63 -5.04 -0.48 7.53
C GLY A 63 -4.98 0.42 8.77
N ALA A 64 -4.04 1.37 8.85
CA ALA A 64 -4.00 2.34 9.95
C ALA A 64 -5.22 3.29 9.97
N MET A 65 -5.94 3.43 8.84
CA MET A 65 -7.18 4.19 8.77
C MET A 65 -8.43 3.32 8.94
N VAL A 66 -8.46 2.13 8.32
CA VAL A 66 -9.66 1.28 8.28
C VAL A 66 -9.73 0.27 9.43
N GLN A 67 -8.59 -0.27 9.86
CA GLN A 67 -8.46 -1.30 10.89
C GLN A 67 -7.27 -0.99 11.83
N PRO A 68 -7.23 0.19 12.47
CA PRO A 68 -6.06 0.65 13.22
C PRO A 68 -5.68 -0.28 14.37
N ARG A 69 -6.65 -0.95 14.99
CA ARG A 69 -6.42 -1.88 16.10
C ARG A 69 -5.67 -3.13 15.65
N GLU A 70 -6.01 -3.66 14.48
CA GLU A 70 -5.35 -4.86 13.93
C GLU A 70 -3.93 -4.55 13.51
N VAL A 71 -3.72 -3.43 12.81
CA VAL A 71 -2.38 -2.97 12.42
C VAL A 71 -1.50 -2.74 13.65
N LEU A 72 -2.03 -2.11 14.69
CA LEU A 72 -1.27 -1.84 15.90
C LEU A 72 -0.94 -3.13 16.68
N ARG A 73 -1.88 -4.09 16.75
CA ARG A 73 -1.58 -5.41 17.35
C ARG A 73 -0.53 -6.18 16.55
N ALA A 74 -0.51 -6.06 15.23
CA ALA A 74 0.48 -6.72 14.39
C ALA A 74 1.86 -6.05 14.47
N ALA A 75 1.91 -4.74 14.75
CA ALA A 75 3.14 -3.98 14.85
C ALA A 75 3.78 -4.02 16.24
N LEU A 76 2.99 -4.21 17.31
CA LEU A 76 3.49 -4.26 18.69
C LEU A 76 3.89 -5.69 19.11
N PRO A 77 4.92 -5.84 19.96
CA PRO A 77 5.18 -7.09 20.67
C PRO A 77 3.98 -7.49 21.54
N THR A 78 3.75 -8.79 21.69
CA THR A 78 2.63 -9.35 22.48
C THR A 78 2.59 -8.79 23.90
N ASP A 79 3.75 -8.59 24.53
CA ASP A 79 3.90 -8.10 25.90
C ASP A 79 3.46 -6.63 26.08
N LEU A 80 3.46 -5.87 24.99
CA LEU A 80 3.03 -4.47 24.95
C LEU A 80 1.58 -4.30 24.47
N GLY A 81 0.82 -5.39 24.33
CA GLY A 81 -0.57 -5.36 23.87
C GLY A 81 -1.50 -4.47 24.71
N TRP A 82 -1.16 -4.23 25.98
CA TRP A 82 -1.90 -3.33 26.87
C TRP A 82 -1.81 -1.85 26.46
N LEU A 83 -0.81 -1.44 25.66
CA LEU A 83 -0.66 -0.09 25.13
C LEU A 83 -1.55 0.18 23.92
N VAL A 84 -2.11 -0.85 23.29
CA VAL A 84 -2.99 -0.73 22.11
C VAL A 84 -4.10 0.33 22.29
N PRO A 85 -4.93 0.32 23.35
CA PRO A 85 -5.98 1.33 23.53
C PRO A 85 -5.44 2.76 23.63
N VAL A 86 -4.24 2.95 24.21
CA VAL A 86 -3.61 4.27 24.39
C VAL A 86 -3.03 4.79 23.07
N LEU A 87 -2.40 3.92 22.30
CA LEU A 87 -1.75 4.27 21.03
C LEU A 87 -2.72 4.38 19.85
N LEU A 88 -3.91 3.75 19.94
CA LEU A 88 -4.93 3.77 18.91
C LEU A 88 -5.34 5.20 18.44
N PRO A 89 -5.72 6.15 19.33
CA PRO A 89 -6.08 7.51 18.90
C PRO A 89 -4.92 8.25 18.25
N VAL A 90 -3.69 8.03 18.75
CA VAL A 90 -2.47 8.63 18.19
C VAL A 90 -2.24 8.13 16.77
N LEU A 91 -2.32 6.81 16.58
CA LEU A 91 -2.17 6.19 15.26
C LEU A 91 -3.21 6.72 14.26
N ARG A 92 -4.48 6.85 14.65
CA ARG A 92 -5.53 7.39 13.76
C ARG A 92 -5.25 8.82 13.35
N ARG A 93 -4.77 9.65 14.28
CA ARG A 93 -4.44 11.07 14.00
C ARG A 93 -3.20 11.20 13.12
N LEU A 94 -2.16 10.40 13.37
CA LEU A 94 -0.97 10.36 12.53
C LEU A 94 -1.27 9.82 11.14
N ALA A 95 -2.07 8.75 11.04
CA ALA A 95 -2.53 8.21 9.76
C ALA A 95 -3.24 9.26 8.92
N GLY A 96 -4.19 10.00 9.49
CA GLY A 96 -4.88 11.07 8.76
C GLY A 96 -3.97 12.25 8.38
N ARG A 97 -2.92 12.55 9.17
CA ARG A 97 -1.98 13.63 8.86
C ARG A 97 -0.92 13.25 7.83
N TRP A 98 -0.43 12.01 7.88
CA TRP A 98 0.72 11.57 7.07
C TRP A 98 0.28 10.90 5.79
N ILE A 99 -0.91 10.29 5.78
CA ILE A 99 -1.49 9.71 4.58
C ILE A 99 -2.42 10.77 4.00
N ALA A 100 -1.90 11.53 3.03
CA ALA A 100 -2.64 12.52 2.26
C ALA A 100 -3.71 11.89 1.32
N ALA A 101 -4.28 10.75 1.69
CA ALA A 101 -5.32 10.09 0.94
C ALA A 101 -6.52 11.05 0.79
N GLY A 102 -6.82 11.41 -0.46
CA GLY A 102 -7.90 12.33 -0.81
C GLY A 102 -7.51 13.81 -0.90
N GLN A 103 -6.27 14.20 -0.54
CA GLN A 103 -5.81 15.60 -0.63
C GLN A 103 -5.18 15.93 -2.00
N GLY A 104 -4.61 14.94 -2.68
CA GLY A 104 -4.03 15.07 -4.02
C GLY A 104 -2.99 13.99 -4.31
N CYS A 105 -2.87 13.55 -5.55
CA CYS A 105 -1.85 12.61 -5.99
C CYS A 105 -0.54 13.36 -6.26
N ASP A 106 0.49 13.06 -5.46
CA ASP A 106 1.87 13.56 -5.57
C ASP A 106 2.83 12.54 -6.23
N CYS A 107 2.32 11.35 -6.55
CA CYS A 107 3.12 10.29 -7.13
C CYS A 107 3.42 10.54 -8.61
N SER A 108 4.70 10.77 -8.92
CA SER A 108 5.22 10.98 -10.29
C SER A 108 5.46 9.69 -11.09
N LEU A 109 5.18 8.51 -10.51
CA LEU A 109 5.36 7.23 -11.20
C LEU A 109 4.39 7.09 -12.37
N GLU A 110 4.92 6.73 -13.52
CA GLU A 110 4.15 6.32 -14.69
C GLU A 110 3.97 4.80 -14.69
N VAL A 111 2.76 4.35 -14.99
CA VAL A 111 2.42 2.92 -15.03
C VAL A 111 2.36 2.48 -16.48
N SER A 112 3.28 1.63 -16.89
CA SER A 112 3.17 0.86 -18.13
C SER A 112 2.68 -0.54 -17.80
N PRO A 113 1.67 -1.08 -18.53
CA PRO A 113 1.31 -2.48 -18.40
C PRO A 113 2.53 -3.34 -18.72
N GLY A 114 2.82 -4.32 -17.85
CA GLY A 114 3.86 -5.31 -18.14
C GLY A 114 3.48 -6.02 -19.43
N GLN A 115 4.41 -6.12 -20.38
CA GLN A 115 4.16 -6.97 -21.53
C GLN A 115 3.96 -8.40 -21.01
N PRO A 116 2.92 -9.12 -21.44
CA PRO A 116 2.77 -10.52 -21.07
C PRO A 116 4.04 -11.24 -21.53
N ASP A 117 4.69 -11.93 -20.58
CA ASP A 117 5.86 -12.74 -20.88
C ASP A 117 5.44 -13.80 -21.89
N THR A 118 5.71 -13.56 -23.17
CA THR A 118 5.66 -14.59 -24.22
C THR A 118 6.87 -15.50 -24.03
N GLN A 119 6.96 -16.17 -22.89
CA GLN A 119 7.95 -17.21 -22.66
C GLN A 119 7.46 -18.47 -23.36
N THR A 120 7.90 -18.57 -24.63
CA THR A 120 7.78 -19.72 -25.51
C THR A 120 8.06 -21.02 -24.75
N ASP A 121 7.07 -21.93 -24.75
CA ASP A 121 7.25 -23.37 -24.58
C ASP A 121 8.34 -23.87 -25.56
N ARG A 122 9.60 -23.78 -25.15
CA ARG A 122 10.74 -24.48 -25.74
C ARG A 122 11.42 -25.26 -24.62
N GLN A 123 10.75 -26.30 -24.14
CA GLN A 123 11.38 -27.44 -23.46
C GLN A 123 10.34 -28.52 -23.20
N SER A 124 10.13 -29.38 -24.20
CA SER A 124 9.77 -30.80 -24.06
C SER A 124 9.59 -31.38 -25.46
N ALA A 125 10.70 -31.63 -26.16
CA ALA A 125 10.74 -32.66 -27.18
C ALA A 125 11.59 -33.81 -26.61
N PRO A 126 11.05 -35.04 -26.50
CA PRO A 126 11.83 -36.21 -26.14
C PRO A 126 12.78 -36.64 -27.26
#